data_AF-A0AAW9X8Y4-F1
#
_entry.id   AF-A0AAW9X8Y4-F1
#
_cell.length_a   1.000
_cell.length_b   1.000
_cell.length_c   1.000
_cell.angle_alpha   90.00
_cell.angle_beta   90.00
_cell.angle_gamma   90.00
#
_symmetry.space_group_name_H-M   'P 1'
#
loop_
_entity.id
_entity.type
_entity.pdbx_description
1 polymer ?
#
loop_
_entity_poly.entity_id
_entity_poly.type
_entity_poly.pdbx_seq_one_letter_code
_entity_poly.pdbx_strand_id
1 'polypeptide(L)'
;LNDLIYRLRQRFEGNAPAACLFEGSLCHVGYFTEHAEFYTRHFLLTEAFALPIEADFPALTHANVPLPVVSACYQLELQTLIPQAQNFNHCLSDFAGLPHGTY
;
A
#
# COMPACT_ATOMS: atom_id res chain seq x y z
N LEU A 1 -0.25 11.24 12.57
CA LEU A 1 -1.10 10.07 12.25
C LEU A 1 -2.56 10.33 12.56
N ASN A 2 -2.89 10.65 13.82
CA ASN A 2 -4.25 10.78 14.33
C ASN A 2 -5.12 11.77 13.53
N ASP A 3 -4.57 12.93 13.17
CA ASP A 3 -5.27 13.94 12.36
C ASP A 3 -5.67 13.41 10.97
N LEU A 4 -4.82 12.60 10.34
CA LEU A 4 -5.11 11.98 9.05
C LEU A 4 -6.21 10.93 9.17
N ILE A 5 -6.15 10.12 10.22
CA ILE A 5 -7.19 9.12 10.52
C ILE A 5 -8.53 9.80 10.81
N TYR A 6 -8.52 10.90 11.57
CA TYR A 6 -9.71 11.70 11.82
C TYR A 6 -10.34 12.20 10.51
N ARG A 7 -9.53 12.79 9.61
CA ARG A 7 -10.01 13.25 8.30
C ARG A 7 -10.55 12.13 7.42
N LEU A 8 -9.92 10.94 7.44
CA LEU A 8 -10.42 9.78 6.70
C LEU A 8 -11.74 9.24 7.27
N ARG A 9 -11.90 9.22 8.61
CA ARG A 9 -13.18 8.87 9.24
C ARG A 9 -14.30 9.81 8.78
N GLN A 10 -14.03 11.11 8.79
CA GLN A 10 -14.97 12.11 8.28
C GLN A 10 -15.30 11.88 6.80
N ARG A 11 -14.30 11.54 5.97
CA ARG A 11 -14.49 11.25 4.54
C ARG A 11 -15.46 10.09 4.28
N PHE A 12 -15.53 9.12 5.19
CA PHE A 12 -16.40 7.94 5.10
C PHE A 12 -17.73 8.08 5.86
N GLU A 13 -18.00 9.22 6.50
CA GLU A 13 -19.30 9.49 7.10
C GLU A 13 -20.42 9.33 6.06
N GLY A 14 -21.49 8.62 6.44
CA GLY A 14 -22.60 8.28 5.53
C GLY A 14 -22.37 7.05 4.65
N ASN A 15 -21.16 6.46 4.64
CA ASN A 15 -20.87 5.20 3.94
C ASN A 15 -20.40 4.12 4.94
N ALA A 16 -21.38 3.46 5.57
CA ALA A 16 -21.11 2.46 6.62
C ALA A 16 -20.21 1.29 6.16
N PRO A 17 -20.37 0.71 4.95
CA PRO A 17 -19.43 -0.31 4.47
C PRO A 17 -17.98 0.19 4.37
N ALA A 18 -17.76 1.39 3.81
CA ALA A 18 -16.42 1.96 3.69
C ALA A 18 -15.80 2.25 5.06
N ALA A 19 -16.58 2.81 5.99
CA ALA A 19 -16.14 3.06 7.36
C ALA A 19 -15.75 1.75 8.08
N CYS A 20 -16.53 0.69 7.92
CA CYS A 20 -16.23 -0.63 8.51
C CYS A 20 -14.91 -1.21 7.96
N LEU A 21 -14.71 -1.17 6.64
CA LEU A 21 -13.46 -1.62 6.00
C LEU A 21 -12.25 -0.80 6.47
N PHE A 22 -12.43 0.52 6.62
CA PHE A 22 -11.38 1.39 7.11
C PHE A 22 -10.98 1.07 8.55
N GLU A 23 -11.93 0.95 9.47
CA GLU A 23 -11.63 0.59 10.87
C GLU A 23 -10.99 -0.80 10.98
N GLY A 24 -11.46 -1.78 10.20
CA GLY A 24 -10.82 -3.10 10.13
C GLY A 24 -9.38 -3.03 9.65
N SER A 25 -9.09 -2.16 8.67
CA SER A 25 -7.74 -1.94 8.15
C SER A 25 -6.83 -1.29 9.19
N LEU A 26 -7.33 -0.32 9.97
CA LEU A 26 -6.58 0.29 11.07
C LEU A 26 -6.16 -0.75 12.12
N CYS A 27 -7.11 -1.60 12.55
CA CYS A 27 -6.81 -2.70 13.47
C CYS A 27 -5.77 -3.67 12.89
N HIS A 28 -5.88 -4.01 11.59
CA HIS A 28 -4.95 -4.92 10.92
C HIS A 28 -3.51 -4.39 10.91
N VAL A 29 -3.33 -3.07 10.74
CA VAL A 29 -2.00 -2.43 10.76
C VAL A 29 -1.55 -2.02 12.17
N GLY A 30 -2.29 -2.39 13.21
CA GLY A 30 -1.93 -2.16 14.62
C GLY A 30 -2.22 -0.75 15.15
N TYR A 31 -3.09 0.00 14.47
CA TYR A 31 -3.61 1.26 14.98
C TYR A 31 -4.87 1.01 15.83
N PHE A 32 -4.80 1.39 17.11
CA PHE A 32 -5.90 1.27 18.07
C PHE A 32 -6.29 2.65 18.59
N THR A 33 -7.56 3.02 18.49
CA THR A 33 -8.03 4.38 18.83
C THR A 33 -7.79 4.71 20.30
N GLU A 34 -7.88 3.70 21.16
CA GLU A 34 -7.64 3.77 22.60
C GLU A 34 -6.20 4.19 22.91
N HIS A 35 -5.26 3.95 21.99
CA HIS A 35 -3.85 4.27 22.12
C HIS A 35 -3.46 5.52 21.32
N ALA A 36 -4.44 6.29 20.83
CA ALA A 36 -4.19 7.43 19.95
C ALA A 36 -3.13 8.40 20.49
N GLU A 37 -3.16 8.69 21.79
CA GLU A 37 -2.22 9.58 22.47
C GLU A 37 -0.75 9.15 22.40
N PHE A 38 -0.48 7.85 22.21
CA PHE A 38 0.87 7.30 22.13
C PHE A 38 1.45 7.30 20.70
N TYR A 39 0.64 7.55 19.67
CA TYR A 39 1.10 7.65 18.29
C TYR A 39 1.66 9.05 17.98
N THR A 40 2.80 9.36 18.58
CA THR A 40 3.48 10.67 18.46
C THR A 40 4.23 10.86 17.14
N ARG A 41 4.38 9.81 16.32
CA ARG A 41 5.05 9.93 15.02
C ARG A 41 4.20 10.75 14.05
N HIS A 42 4.86 11.70 13.41
CA HIS A 42 4.31 12.43 12.29
C HIS A 42 4.49 11.60 11.03
N PHE A 43 3.39 11.36 10.32
CA PHE A 43 3.38 10.68 9.04
C PHE A 43 2.99 11.69 7.98
N LEU A 44 3.70 11.67 6.86
CA LEU A 44 3.33 12.42 5.68
C LEU A 44 2.42 11.54 4.83
N LEU A 45 1.24 12.05 4.46
CA LEU A 45 0.48 11.44 3.38
C LEU A 45 1.28 11.64 2.09
N THR A 46 1.81 10.55 1.56
CA THR A 46 2.43 10.53 0.25
C THR A 46 1.42 10.00 -0.75
N GLU A 47 1.56 10.40 -2.01
CA GLU A 47 0.80 9.77 -3.08
C GLU A 47 1.10 8.28 -3.08
N ALA A 48 0.10 7.46 -3.41
CA ALA A 48 0.36 6.05 -3.66
C ALA A 48 1.39 5.94 -4.79
N PHE A 49 2.34 5.04 -4.63
CA PHE A 49 3.36 4.76 -5.63
C PHE A 49 3.36 3.27 -5.95
N ALA A 50 3.69 2.95 -7.19
CA ALA A 50 3.87 1.59 -7.65
C ALA A 50 5.35 1.34 -7.92
N LEU A 51 5.81 0.13 -7.61
CA LEU A 51 7.13 -0.33 -8.01
C LEU A 51 6.96 -1.16 -9.29
N PRO A 52 7.49 -0.70 -10.44
CA PRO A 52 7.43 -1.48 -11.67
C PRO A 52 8.26 -2.76 -11.48
N ILE A 53 7.65 -3.91 -11.77
CA ILE A 53 8.35 -5.20 -11.81
C ILE A 53 8.81 -5.40 -13.25
N GLU A 54 10.00 -4.90 -13.55
CA GLU A 54 10.63 -5.03 -14.86
C GLU A 54 11.40 -6.35 -14.98
N ALA A 55 11.90 -6.65 -16.18
CA ALA A 55 12.59 -7.91 -16.47
C ALA A 55 13.84 -8.18 -15.61
N ASP A 56 14.47 -7.14 -15.09
CA ASP A 56 15.64 -7.19 -14.21
C ASP A 56 15.28 -7.17 -12.71
N PHE A 57 13.99 -7.04 -12.35
CA PHE A 57 13.57 -7.12 -10.97
C PHE A 57 13.86 -8.52 -10.40
N PRO A 58 14.45 -8.63 -9.19
CA PRO A 58 14.85 -9.91 -8.60
C PRO A 58 13.65 -10.68 -8.03
N ALA A 59 12.70 -11.05 -8.88
CA ALA A 59 11.53 -11.83 -8.51
C ALA A 59 11.91 -13.31 -8.30
N LEU A 60 11.42 -13.93 -7.23
CA LEU A 60 11.43 -15.38 -7.10
C LEU A 60 10.19 -15.93 -7.80
N THR A 61 10.40 -16.73 -8.85
CA THR A 61 9.35 -17.35 -9.66
C THR A 61 9.63 -18.84 -9.82
N HIS A 62 8.61 -19.62 -10.17
CA HIS A 62 8.80 -21.03 -10.51
C HIS A 62 9.76 -21.25 -11.70
N ALA A 63 9.99 -20.22 -12.54
CA ALA A 63 10.89 -20.31 -13.69
C ALA A 63 12.37 -20.13 -13.33
N ASN A 64 12.69 -19.41 -12.24
CA ASN A 64 14.07 -19.09 -11.86
C ASN A 64 14.51 -19.65 -10.50
N VAL A 65 13.60 -20.30 -9.76
CA VAL A 65 13.91 -21.05 -8.53
C VAL A 65 14.08 -22.54 -8.86
N PRO A 66 15.21 -23.18 -8.49
CA PRO A 66 15.42 -24.60 -8.75
C PRO A 66 14.35 -25.48 -8.09
N LEU A 67 13.87 -26.50 -8.82
CA LEU A 67 12.79 -27.40 -8.38
C LEU A 67 12.98 -28.02 -6.96
N PRO A 68 14.20 -28.36 -6.51
CA PRO A 68 14.41 -28.89 -5.16
C PRO A 68 14.24 -27.85 -4.03
N VAL A 69 14.17 -26.54 -4.35
CA VAL A 69 14.00 -25.49 -3.35
C VAL A 69 12.54 -25.47 -2.89
N VAL A 70 12.33 -25.86 -1.64
CA VAL A 70 11.00 -25.92 -1.03
C VAL A 70 10.54 -24.59 -0.41
N SER A 71 11.47 -23.66 -0.15
CA SER A 71 11.17 -22.33 0.38
C SER A 71 12.33 -21.36 0.09
N ALA A 72 11.98 -20.13 -0.28
CA ALA A 72 12.90 -19.01 -0.41
C ALA A 72 12.15 -17.70 -0.14
N CYS A 73 12.80 -16.75 0.53
CA CYS A 73 12.29 -15.39 0.70
C CYS A 73 13.42 -14.39 0.51
N TYR A 74 13.10 -13.19 0.03
CA TYR A 74 14.00 -12.06 0.06
C TYR A 74 13.33 -10.89 0.79
N GLN A 75 14.14 -10.06 1.41
CA GLN A 75 13.73 -8.82 2.04
C GLN A 75 14.07 -7.66 1.10
N LEU A 76 13.13 -6.76 0.92
CA LEU A 76 13.32 -5.56 0.13
C LEU A 76 13.59 -4.37 1.05
N GLU A 77 14.68 -3.66 0.80
CA GLU A 77 14.91 -2.35 1.41
C GLU A 77 14.07 -1.31 0.66
N LEU A 78 12.94 -0.90 1.24
CA LEU A 78 12.02 0.00 0.55
C LEU A 78 12.66 1.36 0.26
N GLN A 79 13.61 1.82 1.08
CA GLN A 79 14.26 3.11 0.85
C GLN A 79 15.08 3.17 -0.44
N THR A 80 15.65 2.05 -0.90
CA THR A 80 16.38 2.00 -2.17
C THR A 80 15.45 1.89 -3.38
N LEU A 81 14.20 1.49 -3.16
CA LEU A 81 13.19 1.29 -4.19
C LEU A 81 12.33 2.54 -4.40
N ILE A 82 12.10 3.36 -3.37
CA ILE A 82 11.31 4.60 -3.47
C ILE A 82 11.75 5.53 -4.62
N PRO A 83 13.05 5.75 -4.91
CA PRO A 83 13.47 6.58 -6.04
C PRO A 83 13.06 6.05 -7.42
N GLN A 84 12.77 4.75 -7.53
CA GLN A 84 12.35 4.07 -8.75
C GLN A 84 10.82 3.93 -8.82
N ALA A 85 10.12 4.34 -7.76
CA ALA A 85 8.69 4.22 -7.69
C ALA A 85 8.00 5.20 -8.63
N GLN A 86 7.00 4.70 -9.34
CA GLN A 86 6.17 5.47 -10.26
C GLN A 86 4.88 5.91 -9.54
N ASN A 87 4.27 6.99 -10.03
CA ASN A 87 2.97 7.42 -9.50
C ASN A 87 1.91 6.33 -9.74
N PHE A 88 1.21 5.93 -8.68
CA PHE A 88 0.27 4.81 -8.75
C PHE A 88 -0.88 5.04 -9.74
N ASN A 89 -1.39 6.28 -9.86
CA ASN A 89 -2.46 6.58 -10.81
C ASN A 89 -2.00 6.43 -12.27
N HIS A 90 -0.73 6.75 -12.55
CA HIS A 90 -0.13 6.51 -13.87
C HIS A 90 -0.08 5.01 -14.18
N CYS A 91 0.40 4.20 -13.24
CA CYS A 91 0.47 2.75 -13.45
C CYS A 91 -0.92 2.10 -13.57
N LEU A 92 -1.92 2.60 -12.84
CA LEU A 92 -3.30 2.15 -12.99
C LEU A 92 -3.87 2.45 -14.38
N SER A 93 -3.53 3.59 -14.98
CA SER A 93 -3.96 3.91 -16.35
C SER A 93 -3.32 3.02 -17.42
N ASP A 94 -2.16 2.42 -17.14
CA ASP A 94 -1.53 1.47 -18.05
C ASP A 94 -2.07 0.05 -17.86
N PHE A 95 -2.37 -0.33 -16.61
CA PHE A 95 -2.96 -1.64 -16.29
C PHE A 95 -4.40 -1.74 -16.82
N ALA A 96 -5.16 -0.68 -16.63
CA ALA A 96 -6.47 -0.56 -17.20
C ALA A 96 -6.30 0.00 -18.62
N GLY A 97 -6.34 -0.83 -19.65
CA GLY A 97 -6.72 -0.39 -21.00
C GLY A 97 -8.16 0.17 -21.06
N LEU A 98 -8.65 0.78 -19.97
CA LEU A 98 -9.92 1.42 -19.79
C LEU A 98 -9.70 2.95 -19.87
N PRO A 99 -10.48 3.67 -20.67
CA PRO A 99 -10.33 5.11 -20.85
C PRO A 99 -10.47 5.83 -19.51
N HIS A 100 -9.65 6.87 -19.33
CA HIS A 100 -9.57 7.67 -18.12
C HIS A 100 -10.95 7.99 -17.52
N GLY A 101 -11.10 7.69 -16.22
CA GLY A 101 -12.18 8.23 -15.40
C GLY A 101 -13.42 7.35 -15.30
N THR A 102 -13.31 6.23 -14.58
CA THR A 102 -14.40 5.73 -13.73
C THR A 102 -13.78 4.82 -12.67
N TYR A 103 -13.66 5.35 -11.46
CA TYR A 103 -13.57 4.59 -10.21
C TYR A 103 -14.77 4.98 -9.36
#